data_AF-A0AAV3SRY6-F1
#
_entry.id   AF-A0AAV3SRY6-F1
#
_cell.length_a   1.000
_cell.length_b   1.000
_cell.length_c   1.000
_cell.angle_alpha   90.00
_cell.angle_beta   90.00
_cell.angle_gamma   90.00
#
_symmetry.space_group_name_H-M   'P 1'
#
loop_
_entity.id
_entity.type
_entity.pdbx_description
1 polymer ?
#
loop_
_entity_poly.entity_id
_entity_poly.type
_entity_poly.pdbx_seq_one_letter_code
_entity_poly.pdbx_strand_id
1 'polypeptide(L)'
;MSLCEYFNKAPPSKVNYTTGKILANMNSRTKNIYFQPRYESDAQYEQNVVKNLITVLNRVDNTITESFLKDLLPVSWIEQGEQITRYEYDVEVKPNENPEYDDAYVVGLSNYRTELDEVEDDDKDSRADGQITVVNQDGEKVFSVIIEAKTGTDTLSAEQLSRYKKHFDASDFTTAEWAAIHGMFKDFEAGDTVDDFLIKQYTEFLKNEEMDGVVAESTHYDDSGNSTQVNQILIRYEAGQDGNPYALRFLSWYRETADEDFELNYSAWFSAEDFQRLFRQIEEDTRRQAFVGVENSDGDLEPSLDPLIEWAENGGYGPSEKQSEFKGSHRRVVAEIEDRNGNYPELRLHDRESLRFSRLTENNSPNIRKPTHYEENEFKRLLSQLDPELREDLFVDFELQPLWDHYIRRSLNNTETPQKASKSV
;
A
#
# COMPACT_ATOMS: atom_id res chain seq x y z
N MET A 1 -0.38 -23.82 7.85
CA MET A 1 -0.66 -24.75 8.96
C MET A 1 -1.08 -23.89 10.15
N SER A 2 -2.36 -23.88 10.51
CA SER A 2 -2.84 -22.98 11.57
C SER A 2 -2.35 -23.44 12.94
N LEU A 3 -2.28 -22.53 13.92
CA LEU A 3 -1.93 -22.81 15.32
C LEU A 3 -2.67 -24.03 15.91
N CYS A 4 -3.88 -24.35 15.43
CA CYS A 4 -4.64 -25.51 15.88
C CYS A 4 -4.12 -26.87 15.37
N GLU A 5 -3.40 -26.91 14.24
CA GLU A 5 -2.88 -28.15 13.66
C GLU A 5 -1.56 -28.60 14.31
N TYR A 6 -0.78 -27.65 14.85
CA TYR A 6 0.50 -27.95 15.52
C TYR A 6 0.31 -28.61 16.89
N PHE A 7 -0.77 -28.30 17.62
CA PHE A 7 -1.01 -28.83 18.97
C PHE A 7 -1.67 -30.22 19.02
N ASN A 8 -2.22 -30.74 17.91
CA ASN A 8 -3.01 -31.97 17.91
C ASN A 8 -2.30 -33.23 17.38
N LYS A 9 -1.00 -33.18 17.08
CA LYS A 9 -0.23 -34.34 16.60
C LYS A 9 1.09 -34.54 17.36
N ALA A 10 1.00 -34.87 18.64
CA ALA A 10 2.11 -35.54 19.34
C ALA A 10 1.56 -36.62 20.28
N PRO A 11 1.93 -37.91 20.11
CA PRO A 11 1.52 -38.96 21.04
C PRO A 11 2.28 -38.83 22.37
N PRO A 12 1.66 -39.17 23.52
CA PRO A 12 2.28 -38.97 24.81
C PRO A 12 3.24 -40.12 25.11
N SER A 13 4.52 -39.98 24.77
CA SER A 13 5.59 -40.59 25.57
C SER A 13 6.98 -40.09 25.20
N LYS A 14 7.70 -39.64 26.25
CA LYS A 14 9.16 -39.52 26.35
C LYS A 14 9.83 -38.53 25.39
N VAL A 15 9.73 -37.23 25.74
CA VAL A 15 10.72 -36.24 25.31
C VAL A 15 11.45 -35.73 26.56
N ASN A 16 12.77 -35.81 26.49
CA ASN A 16 13.74 -35.46 27.53
C ASN A 16 13.53 -34.02 28.05
N TYR A 17 13.82 -33.86 29.35
CA TYR A 17 13.65 -32.66 30.19
C TYR A 17 14.50 -31.43 29.81
N THR A 18 14.88 -31.28 28.55
CA THR A 18 15.73 -30.18 28.09
C THR A 18 14.96 -29.17 27.23
N THR A 19 13.87 -29.58 26.57
CA THR A 19 12.98 -28.69 25.78
C THR A 19 12.02 -27.89 26.67
N GLY A 20 11.71 -28.39 27.87
CA GLY A 20 10.80 -27.73 28.82
C GLY A 20 11.36 -26.44 29.43
N LYS A 21 12.67 -26.20 29.38
CA LYS A 21 13.29 -24.95 29.85
C LYS A 21 13.28 -23.83 28.81
N ILE A 22 13.26 -24.18 27.52
CA ILE A 22 13.13 -23.21 26.42
C ILE A 22 11.65 -22.80 26.26
N LEU A 23 10.71 -23.75 26.41
CA LEU A 23 9.27 -23.46 26.38
C LEU A 23 8.72 -22.78 27.64
N ALA A 24 9.34 -22.96 28.81
CA ALA A 24 8.94 -22.25 30.03
C ALA A 24 9.38 -20.77 30.06
N ASN A 25 10.29 -20.38 29.16
CA ASN A 25 10.77 -19.01 28.98
C ASN A 25 10.17 -18.30 27.75
N MET A 26 9.19 -18.90 27.06
CA MET A 26 8.25 -18.11 26.24
C MET A 26 7.47 -17.21 27.20
N ASN A 27 8.06 -16.02 27.32
CA ASN A 27 8.06 -15.12 28.46
C ASN A 27 6.67 -14.50 28.64
N SER A 28 6.34 -13.98 29.82
CA SER A 28 5.11 -13.19 30.03
C SER A 28 4.87 -12.12 28.96
N ARG A 29 5.95 -11.66 28.30
CA ARG A 29 5.99 -10.76 27.14
C ARG A 29 5.15 -11.22 25.94
N THR A 30 4.93 -12.51 25.68
CA THR A 30 4.11 -12.96 24.53
C THR A 30 2.66 -13.30 24.91
N LYS A 31 2.32 -13.30 26.20
CA LYS A 31 0.95 -13.60 26.64
C LYS A 31 0.00 -12.46 26.25
N ASN A 32 -1.14 -12.80 25.65
CA ASN A 32 -2.25 -11.93 25.27
C ASN A 32 -2.06 -10.99 24.06
N ILE A 33 -1.17 -11.28 23.11
CA ILE A 33 -1.19 -10.58 21.82
C ILE A 33 -2.11 -11.38 20.89
N TYR A 34 -3.33 -10.88 20.71
CA TYR A 34 -4.28 -11.38 19.74
C TYR A 34 -4.48 -10.30 18.70
N PHE A 35 -3.95 -10.53 17.49
CA PHE A 35 -4.28 -9.71 16.34
C PHE A 35 -5.71 -10.08 15.93
N GLN A 36 -6.65 -9.17 16.19
CA GLN A 36 -8.03 -9.37 15.77
C GLN A 36 -8.12 -9.11 14.27
N PRO A 37 -8.67 -10.05 13.47
CA PRO A 37 -8.98 -9.78 12.06
C PRO A 37 -9.98 -8.64 11.97
N ARG A 38 -10.09 -8.02 10.79
CA ARG A 38 -11.06 -6.95 10.50
C ARG A 38 -12.50 -7.34 10.90
N TYR A 39 -12.92 -6.90 12.08
CA TYR A 39 -14.29 -6.95 12.57
C TYR A 39 -14.56 -5.63 13.27
N GLU A 40 -15.70 -5.01 12.95
CA GLU A 40 -16.14 -3.69 13.43
C GLU A 40 -15.53 -2.51 12.64
N SER A 41 -16.17 -1.33 12.69
CA SER A 41 -16.00 -0.19 11.77
C SER A 41 -14.54 0.21 11.48
N ASP A 42 -14.26 0.83 10.32
CA ASP A 42 -12.91 1.22 9.89
C ASP A 42 -12.12 2.00 10.97
N ALA A 43 -12.75 2.94 11.68
CA ALA A 43 -12.10 3.67 12.79
C ALA A 43 -11.63 2.79 13.97
N GLN A 44 -12.36 1.72 14.30
CA GLN A 44 -11.94 0.78 15.34
C GLN A 44 -10.80 -0.11 14.85
N TYR A 45 -10.79 -0.36 13.56
CA TYR A 45 -9.75 -1.15 12.91
C TYR A 45 -8.42 -0.38 12.84
N GLU A 46 -8.45 0.91 12.48
CA GLU A 46 -7.33 1.86 12.57
C GLU A 46 -6.67 1.82 13.95
N GLN A 47 -7.49 1.99 14.99
CA GLN A 47 -7.03 1.93 16.39
C GLN A 47 -6.40 0.58 16.75
N ASN A 48 -6.96 -0.52 16.26
CA ASN A 48 -6.42 -1.86 16.53
C ASN A 48 -5.05 -2.07 15.89
N VAL A 49 -4.84 -1.58 14.66
CA VAL A 49 -3.55 -1.68 13.96
C VAL A 49 -2.46 -0.91 14.71
N VAL A 50 -2.74 0.32 15.13
CA VAL A 50 -1.80 1.15 15.90
C VAL A 50 -1.57 0.59 17.30
N LYS A 51 -2.62 0.13 17.97
CA LYS A 51 -2.50 -0.54 19.27
C LYS A 51 -1.61 -1.78 19.20
N ASN A 52 -1.70 -2.54 18.12
CA ASN A 52 -0.85 -3.70 17.88
C ASN A 52 0.61 -3.30 17.66
N LEU A 53 0.88 -2.26 16.86
CA LEU A 53 2.22 -1.67 16.70
C LEU A 53 2.82 -1.28 18.06
N ILE A 54 2.09 -0.47 18.83
CA ILE A 54 2.50 -0.01 20.16
C ILE A 54 2.73 -1.19 21.10
N THR A 55 1.87 -2.19 21.07
CA THR A 55 2.01 -3.39 21.91
C THR A 55 3.31 -4.13 21.58
N VAL A 56 3.68 -4.23 20.31
CA VAL A 56 4.94 -4.85 19.87
C VAL A 56 6.11 -3.99 20.36
N LEU A 57 6.14 -2.70 20.04
CA LEU A 57 7.22 -1.78 20.43
C LEU A 57 7.45 -1.74 21.96
N ASN A 58 6.38 -1.74 22.75
CA ASN A 58 6.47 -1.78 24.22
C ASN A 58 7.00 -3.11 24.77
N ARG A 59 6.90 -4.20 23.99
CA ARG A 59 7.27 -5.54 24.44
C ARG A 59 8.61 -5.98 23.93
N VAL A 60 9.19 -5.35 22.91
CA VAL A 60 10.51 -5.66 22.35
C VAL A 60 11.61 -4.80 22.99
N ASP A 61 12.88 -5.06 22.64
CA ASP A 61 13.99 -4.21 23.09
C ASP A 61 13.88 -2.77 22.54
N ASN A 62 14.30 -1.79 23.36
CA ASN A 62 14.22 -0.36 23.03
C ASN A 62 14.97 0.00 21.74
N THR A 63 16.00 -0.75 21.35
CA THR A 63 16.73 -0.54 20.09
C THR A 63 15.83 -0.66 18.85
N ILE A 64 14.75 -1.44 18.92
CA ILE A 64 13.76 -1.56 17.83
C ILE A 64 12.95 -0.27 17.71
N THR A 65 12.48 0.28 18.83
CA THR A 65 11.80 1.58 18.85
C THR A 65 12.73 2.69 18.41
N GLU A 66 14.00 2.66 18.81
CA GLU A 66 15.01 3.62 18.36
C GLU A 66 15.19 3.57 16.84
N SER A 67 15.31 2.38 16.25
CA SER A 67 15.40 2.23 14.79
C SER A 67 14.13 2.69 14.08
N PHE A 68 12.97 2.27 14.58
CA PHE A 68 11.66 2.67 14.06
C PHE A 68 11.50 4.19 14.02
N LEU A 69 11.91 4.90 15.08
CA LEU A 69 11.85 6.36 15.12
C LEU A 69 12.91 7.02 14.24
N LYS A 70 14.12 6.45 14.12
CA LYS A 70 15.16 6.95 13.19
C LYS A 70 14.72 6.91 11.73
N ASP A 71 13.99 5.86 11.36
CA ASP A 71 13.57 5.67 9.97
C ASP A 71 12.35 6.53 9.61
N LEU A 72 11.55 6.96 10.60
CA LEU A 72 10.34 7.76 10.41
C LEU A 72 10.53 9.25 10.64
N LEU A 73 11.43 9.65 11.54
CA LEU A 73 11.61 11.05 11.92
C LEU A 73 12.79 11.67 11.19
N PRO A 74 12.79 13.01 11.00
CA PRO A 74 13.98 13.72 10.54
C PRO A 74 15.16 13.48 11.50
N VAL A 75 16.36 13.29 10.94
CA VAL A 75 17.60 13.01 11.68
C VAL A 75 17.82 13.95 12.89
N SER A 76 17.41 15.21 12.76
CA SER A 76 17.51 16.23 13.81
C SER A 76 16.75 15.93 15.10
N TRP A 77 15.82 14.97 15.11
CA TRP A 77 15.05 14.58 16.31
C TRP A 77 15.75 13.52 17.15
N ILE A 78 16.50 12.63 16.52
CA ILE A 78 17.18 11.54 17.22
C ILE A 78 18.59 11.96 17.68
N GLU A 79 19.23 12.89 16.96
CA GLU A 79 20.59 13.35 17.26
C GLU A 79 20.66 14.46 18.33
N GLN A 80 19.56 14.80 19.02
CA GLN A 80 19.49 15.95 19.94
C GLN A 80 20.39 15.88 21.21
N GLY A 81 21.35 14.96 21.27
CA GLY A 81 22.44 15.01 22.25
C GLY A 81 22.07 14.56 23.67
N GLU A 82 20.80 14.28 23.93
CA GLU A 82 20.36 13.67 25.18
C GLU A 82 20.37 12.15 25.10
N GLN A 83 20.91 11.50 26.14
CA GLN A 83 21.02 10.04 26.16
C GLN A 83 19.64 9.45 26.48
N ILE A 84 18.93 9.01 25.43
CA ILE A 84 17.64 8.32 25.54
C ILE A 84 17.80 7.05 26.40
N THR A 85 16.91 6.85 27.36
CA THR A 85 16.92 5.64 28.20
C THR A 85 15.76 4.70 27.97
N ARG A 86 14.57 5.25 27.72
CA ARG A 86 13.35 4.46 27.57
C ARG A 86 12.30 5.21 26.77
N TYR A 87 11.28 4.44 26.39
CA TYR A 87 10.10 4.92 25.69
C TYR A 87 8.86 4.62 26.53
N GLU A 88 7.90 5.53 26.53
CA GLU A 88 6.55 5.31 27.06
C GLU A 88 5.56 5.24 25.90
N TYR A 89 4.51 4.44 26.07
CA TYR A 89 3.58 4.15 24.99
C TYR A 89 2.13 4.27 25.46
N ASP A 90 1.34 5.01 24.69
CA ASP A 90 -0.07 5.27 24.98
C ASP A 90 -0.91 5.03 23.73
N VAL A 91 -2.13 4.52 23.89
CA VAL A 91 -3.09 4.33 22.79
C VAL A 91 -4.28 5.26 23.01
N GLU A 92 -4.92 5.71 21.93
CA GLU A 92 -6.09 6.61 21.99
C GLU A 92 -5.80 7.90 22.80
N VAL A 93 -4.91 8.74 22.29
CA VAL A 93 -4.39 9.91 23.02
C VAL A 93 -5.16 11.17 22.67
N LYS A 94 -5.52 11.95 23.70
CA LYS A 94 -6.15 13.27 23.52
C LYS A 94 -5.12 14.39 23.66
N PRO A 95 -5.31 15.52 22.96
CA PRO A 95 -4.49 16.70 23.16
C PRO A 95 -4.53 17.15 24.62
N ASN A 96 -3.37 17.52 25.15
CA ASN A 96 -3.24 18.03 26.52
C ASN A 96 -2.95 19.54 26.47
N GLU A 97 -3.69 20.34 27.23
CA GLU A 97 -3.49 21.80 27.33
C GLU A 97 -2.11 22.17 27.91
N ASN A 98 -1.52 21.28 28.74
CA ASN A 98 -0.19 21.43 29.30
C ASN A 98 0.60 20.14 29.08
N PRO A 99 1.16 19.92 27.87
CA PRO A 99 1.93 18.71 27.58
C PRO A 99 3.14 18.62 28.51
N GLU A 100 3.48 17.40 28.90
CA GLU A 100 4.65 17.13 29.76
C GLU A 100 5.94 16.89 28.96
N TYR A 101 5.89 17.00 27.63
CA TYR A 101 7.02 16.85 26.71
C TYR A 101 7.47 18.23 26.21
N ASP A 102 8.76 18.37 25.88
CA ASP A 102 9.30 19.65 25.37
C ASP A 102 8.91 19.92 23.91
N ASP A 103 8.75 18.87 23.10
CA ASP A 103 8.36 18.97 21.69
C ASP A 103 7.54 17.75 21.23
N ALA A 104 6.76 17.90 20.15
CA ALA A 104 6.02 16.82 19.53
C ALA A 104 6.15 16.78 18.00
N TYR A 105 6.03 15.58 17.43
CA TYR A 105 6.04 15.34 16.00
C TYR A 105 4.88 14.42 15.61
N VAL A 106 4.16 14.74 14.54
CA VAL A 106 3.05 13.91 14.06
C VAL A 106 3.50 12.97 12.94
N VAL A 107 3.18 11.69 13.04
CA VAL A 107 3.42 10.69 12.01
C VAL A 107 2.08 10.13 11.54
N GLY A 108 1.76 10.39 10.28
CA GLY A 108 0.63 9.79 9.60
C GLY A 108 1.00 8.44 8.97
N LEU A 109 0.27 7.38 9.27
CA LEU A 109 0.45 6.04 8.67
C LEU A 109 -0.76 5.67 7.79
N SER A 110 -0.55 5.31 6.52
CA SER A 110 -1.64 4.92 5.61
C SER A 110 -1.20 3.87 4.58
N ASN A 111 -2.15 3.29 3.83
CA ASN A 111 -1.85 2.39 2.70
C ASN A 111 -1.37 3.14 1.46
N TYR A 112 -1.96 4.32 1.23
CA TYR A 112 -1.67 5.16 0.08
C TYR A 112 -1.26 6.56 0.56
N ARG A 113 -0.21 7.11 -0.05
CA ARG A 113 0.01 8.56 -0.06
C ARG A 113 -0.92 9.18 -1.08
N THR A 114 -2.16 9.44 -0.71
CA THR A 114 -3.04 10.25 -1.55
C THR A 114 -2.85 11.70 -1.19
N GLU A 115 -2.36 12.49 -2.14
CA GLU A 115 -2.48 13.96 -2.16
C GLU A 115 -3.95 14.41 -2.38
N LEU A 116 -4.93 13.57 -2.07
CA LEU A 116 -6.31 13.77 -2.47
C LEU A 116 -7.18 14.07 -1.25
N ASP A 117 -7.77 15.26 -1.38
CA ASP A 117 -8.82 15.93 -0.62
C ASP A 117 -8.39 16.72 0.62
N GLU A 118 -8.54 18.05 0.48
CA GLU A 118 -8.88 18.94 1.59
C GLU A 118 -10.21 18.44 2.18
N VAL A 119 -10.19 17.98 3.43
CA VAL A 119 -11.37 17.47 4.11
C VAL A 119 -11.89 18.62 4.96
N GLU A 120 -13.12 19.06 4.67
CA GLU A 120 -13.82 20.14 5.40
C GLU A 120 -13.46 20.13 6.90
N ASP A 121 -13.14 21.33 7.40
CA ASP A 121 -12.79 21.62 8.79
C ASP A 121 -14.01 21.41 9.71
N ASP A 122 -14.39 20.15 9.89
CA ASP A 122 -15.30 19.76 10.94
C ASP A 122 -14.54 19.80 12.27
N ASP A 123 -15.13 20.41 13.30
CA ASP A 123 -14.75 20.36 14.72
C ASP A 123 -14.79 18.91 15.26
N LYS A 124 -14.03 17.99 14.66
CA LYS A 124 -13.97 16.56 14.98
C LYS A 124 -13.01 16.29 16.14
N ASP A 125 -13.31 15.22 16.88
CA ASP A 125 -12.51 14.71 18.01
C ASP A 125 -11.03 14.60 17.57
N SER A 126 -10.14 15.41 18.15
CA SER A 126 -8.70 15.42 17.80
C SER A 126 -7.92 14.34 18.53
N ARG A 127 -8.53 13.16 18.72
CA ARG A 127 -7.89 12.02 19.36
C ARG A 127 -6.99 11.33 18.35
N ALA A 128 -5.73 11.14 18.71
CA ALA A 128 -4.76 10.38 17.92
C ALA A 128 -4.81 8.90 18.31
N ASP A 129 -4.44 8.02 17.39
CA ASP A 129 -4.45 6.58 17.62
C ASP A 129 -3.32 6.12 18.57
N GLY A 130 -2.18 6.81 18.56
CA GLY A 130 -0.98 6.40 19.29
C GLY A 130 -0.06 7.53 19.80
N GLN A 131 0.48 7.29 21.00
CA GLN A 131 1.57 7.93 21.74
C GLN A 131 2.90 7.17 21.75
N ILE A 132 4.04 7.73 21.28
CA ILE A 132 5.36 7.28 21.75
C ILE A 132 6.09 8.47 22.40
N THR A 133 6.37 8.40 23.70
CA THR A 133 7.10 9.45 24.43
C THR A 133 8.52 9.00 24.70
N VAL A 134 9.50 9.83 24.34
CA VAL A 134 10.93 9.58 24.54
C VAL A 134 11.39 10.18 25.87
N VAL A 135 12.07 9.38 26.68
CA VAL A 135 12.49 9.77 28.03
C VAL A 135 14.02 9.69 28.17
N ASN A 136 14.63 10.77 28.67
CA ASN A 136 16.07 10.86 28.89
C ASN A 136 16.53 10.15 30.19
N GLN A 137 17.80 10.29 30.55
CA GLN A 137 18.37 9.67 31.77
C GLN A 137 17.85 10.24 33.07
N ASP A 138 17.48 11.52 33.07
CA ASP A 138 16.96 12.20 34.25
C ASP A 138 15.46 11.88 34.48
N GLY A 139 14.85 11.15 33.55
CA GLY A 139 13.44 10.77 33.58
C GLY A 139 12.53 11.84 32.99
N GLU A 140 13.09 12.85 32.33
CA GLU A 140 12.37 13.93 31.68
C GLU A 140 11.89 13.47 30.29
N LYS A 141 10.69 13.90 29.90
CA LYS A 141 10.08 13.59 28.61
C LYS A 141 10.60 14.59 27.58
N VAL A 142 11.51 14.15 26.73
CA VAL A 142 12.20 15.02 25.77
C VAL A 142 11.24 15.39 24.64
N PHE A 143 10.67 14.39 23.99
CA PHE A 143 9.71 14.63 22.92
C PHE A 143 8.70 13.50 22.77
N SER A 144 7.60 13.79 22.09
CA SER A 144 6.56 12.82 21.77
C SER A 144 6.34 12.67 20.28
N VAL A 145 6.04 11.44 19.85
CA VAL A 145 5.62 11.11 18.49
C VAL A 145 4.16 10.72 18.55
N ILE A 146 3.33 11.54 17.90
CA ILE A 146 1.88 11.34 17.81
C ILE A 146 1.59 10.58 16.53
N ILE A 147 0.94 9.43 16.62
CA ILE A 147 0.64 8.55 15.49
C ILE A 147 -0.85 8.66 15.17
N GLU A 148 -1.14 9.00 13.92
CA GLU A 148 -2.48 8.95 13.33
C GLU A 148 -2.45 7.95 12.17
N ALA A 149 -3.41 7.04 12.14
CA ALA A 149 -3.46 5.97 11.16
C ALA A 149 -4.70 6.02 10.28
N LYS A 150 -4.55 5.55 9.04
CA LYS A 150 -5.66 5.21 8.14
C LYS A 150 -5.45 3.79 7.61
N THR A 151 -6.55 3.06 7.47
CA THR A 151 -6.54 1.66 7.05
C THR A 151 -7.44 1.44 5.85
N GLY A 152 -7.27 0.31 5.16
CA GLY A 152 -8.05 0.03 3.96
C GLY A 152 -7.91 1.10 2.88
N THR A 153 -9.03 1.71 2.46
CA THR A 153 -9.07 2.76 1.44
C THR A 153 -9.04 4.17 2.00
N ASP A 154 -9.02 4.32 3.33
CA ASP A 154 -9.05 5.63 3.96
C ASP A 154 -7.69 6.31 3.81
N THR A 155 -7.75 7.64 3.70
CA THR A 155 -6.61 8.47 3.29
C THR A 155 -6.28 9.50 4.35
N LEU A 156 -4.99 9.85 4.44
CA LEU A 156 -4.53 10.94 5.30
C LEU A 156 -4.44 12.22 4.49
N SER A 157 -5.27 13.21 4.83
CA SER A 157 -5.16 14.54 4.23
C SER A 157 -4.13 15.42 4.95
N ALA A 158 -3.49 16.32 4.21
CA ALA A 158 -2.55 17.30 4.78
C ALA A 158 -3.23 18.21 5.82
N GLU A 159 -4.51 18.50 5.63
CA GLU A 159 -5.31 19.28 6.58
C GLU A 159 -5.53 18.52 7.90
N GLN A 160 -5.85 17.21 7.83
CA GLN A 160 -5.98 16.39 9.03
C GLN A 160 -4.68 16.38 9.84
N LEU A 161 -3.54 16.15 9.18
CA LEU A 161 -2.23 16.18 9.85
C LEU A 161 -1.91 17.58 10.41
N SER A 162 -2.29 18.65 9.69
CA SER A 162 -2.15 20.03 10.18
C SER A 162 -3.02 20.31 11.41
N ARG A 163 -4.22 19.72 11.49
CA ARG A 163 -5.06 19.78 12.69
C ARG A 163 -4.38 19.07 13.85
N TYR A 164 -3.88 17.85 13.67
CA TYR A 164 -3.14 17.14 14.72
C TYR A 164 -1.92 17.94 15.17
N LYS A 165 -1.15 18.49 14.22
CA LYS A 165 -0.01 19.37 14.51
C LYS A 165 -0.41 20.53 15.42
N LYS A 166 -1.50 21.22 15.10
CA LYS A 166 -2.02 22.34 15.90
C LYS A 166 -2.54 21.91 17.27
N HIS A 167 -3.30 20.82 17.36
CA HIS A 167 -3.93 20.41 18.61
C HIS A 167 -2.91 19.85 19.61
N PHE A 168 -1.89 19.12 19.14
CA PHE A 168 -0.83 18.56 19.98
C PHE A 168 0.37 19.49 20.17
N ASP A 169 0.30 20.73 19.66
CA ASP A 169 1.40 21.70 19.64
C ASP A 169 2.70 21.09 19.08
N ALA A 170 2.58 20.33 18.00
CA ALA A 170 3.68 19.64 17.38
C ALA A 170 4.47 20.56 16.44
N SER A 171 5.79 20.41 16.42
CA SER A 171 6.69 21.17 15.56
C SER A 171 6.48 20.87 14.08
N ASP A 172 6.25 19.61 13.71
CA ASP A 172 5.95 19.23 12.34
C ASP A 172 5.24 17.89 12.18
N PHE A 173 4.96 17.50 10.93
CA PHE A 173 4.41 16.19 10.60
C PHE A 173 5.10 15.52 9.40
N THR A 174 5.02 14.20 9.34
CA THR A 174 5.41 13.38 8.18
C THR A 174 4.37 12.31 7.88
N THR A 175 4.51 11.64 6.74
CA THR A 175 3.70 10.47 6.38
C THR A 175 4.58 9.29 5.98
N ALA A 176 4.18 8.09 6.39
CA ALA A 176 4.77 6.83 5.95
C ALA A 176 3.68 5.83 5.57
N GLU A 177 4.04 4.90 4.70
CA GLU A 177 3.12 3.83 4.31
C GLU A 177 3.26 2.63 5.26
N TRP A 178 2.17 1.87 5.49
CA TRP A 178 2.22 0.61 6.25
C TRP A 178 3.26 -0.37 5.70
N ALA A 179 3.50 -0.34 4.38
CA ALA A 179 4.56 -1.09 3.74
C ALA A 179 5.98 -0.71 4.16
N ALA A 180 6.21 0.57 4.47
CA ALA A 180 7.49 0.99 5.05
C ALA A 180 7.67 0.36 6.43
N ILE A 181 6.63 0.37 7.28
CA ILE A 181 6.67 -0.25 8.61
C ILE A 181 6.92 -1.76 8.50
N HIS A 182 6.23 -2.44 7.57
CA HIS A 182 6.49 -3.84 7.27
C HIS A 182 7.94 -4.06 6.83
N GLY A 183 8.47 -3.23 5.91
CA GLY A 183 9.84 -3.30 5.43
C GLY A 183 10.87 -3.15 6.55
N MET A 184 10.74 -2.14 7.40
CA MET A 184 11.62 -1.87 8.56
C MET A 184 11.70 -3.08 9.48
N PHE A 185 10.57 -3.74 9.73
CA PHE A 185 10.48 -4.90 10.62
C PHE A 185 10.87 -6.23 9.98
N LYS A 186 10.61 -6.42 8.68
CA LYS A 186 10.95 -7.66 7.96
C LYS A 186 12.45 -7.95 8.01
N ASP A 187 13.26 -6.90 7.87
CA ASP A 187 14.72 -7.00 7.78
C ASP A 187 15.42 -6.75 9.14
N PHE A 188 14.66 -6.53 10.21
CA PHE A 188 15.21 -6.27 11.54
C PHE A 188 15.79 -7.55 12.17
N GLU A 189 17.11 -7.58 12.37
CA GLU A 189 17.78 -8.67 13.08
C GLU A 189 17.63 -8.51 14.61
N ALA A 190 16.53 -9.03 15.14
CA ALA A 190 16.32 -9.04 16.59
C ALA A 190 17.33 -9.99 17.29
N GLY A 191 17.99 -9.47 18.33
CA GLY A 191 18.96 -10.25 19.12
C GLY A 191 18.34 -11.33 20.02
N ASP A 192 17.02 -11.28 20.23
CA ASP A 192 16.24 -12.25 21.03
C ASP A 192 15.14 -12.92 20.19
N THR A 193 14.95 -14.21 20.42
CA THR A 193 13.89 -15.04 19.82
C THR A 193 12.47 -14.56 20.11
N VAL A 194 12.25 -13.90 21.26
CA VAL A 194 10.95 -13.33 21.59
C VAL A 194 10.66 -12.10 20.74
N ASP A 195 11.65 -11.22 20.61
CA ASP A 195 11.53 -10.00 19.82
C ASP A 195 11.31 -10.35 18.34
N ASP A 196 12.09 -11.28 17.80
CA ASP A 196 11.93 -11.83 16.45
C ASP A 196 10.52 -12.39 16.21
N PHE A 197 9.99 -13.15 17.18
CA PHE A 197 8.63 -13.67 17.09
C PHE A 197 7.57 -12.56 17.06
N LEU A 198 7.69 -11.55 17.91
CA LEU A 198 6.72 -10.45 18.01
C LEU A 198 6.70 -9.60 16.74
N ILE A 199 7.89 -9.24 16.25
CA ILE A 199 8.06 -8.47 15.02
C ILE A 199 7.48 -9.26 13.83
N LYS A 200 7.84 -10.54 13.68
CA LYS A 200 7.32 -11.39 12.59
C LYS A 200 5.81 -11.51 12.62
N GLN A 201 5.20 -11.71 13.79
CA GLN A 201 3.75 -11.79 13.89
C GLN A 201 3.06 -10.49 13.47
N TYR A 202 3.62 -9.33 13.81
CA TYR A 202 3.06 -8.07 13.38
C TYR A 202 3.28 -7.80 11.89
N THR A 203 4.44 -8.16 11.32
CA THR A 203 4.64 -8.08 9.86
C THR A 203 3.67 -8.98 9.10
N GLU A 204 3.39 -10.19 9.61
CA GLU A 204 2.40 -11.09 9.02
C GLU A 204 0.98 -10.53 9.12
N PHE A 205 0.64 -9.88 10.24
CA PHE A 205 -0.63 -9.17 10.40
C PHE A 205 -0.77 -8.03 9.39
N LEU A 206 0.22 -7.13 9.27
CA LEU A 206 0.20 -6.04 8.29
C LEU A 206 0.02 -6.58 6.87
N LYS A 207 0.77 -7.63 6.51
CA LYS A 207 0.69 -8.26 5.20
C LYS A 207 -0.71 -8.79 4.89
N ASN A 208 -1.38 -9.37 5.87
CA ASN A 208 -2.67 -10.01 5.65
C ASN A 208 -3.83 -9.01 5.59
N GLU A 209 -3.69 -7.84 6.21
CA GLU A 209 -4.86 -6.99 6.45
C GLU A 209 -4.69 -5.51 6.07
N GLU A 210 -3.45 -5.02 5.92
CA GLU A 210 -3.12 -3.58 5.80
C GLU A 210 -2.06 -3.30 4.74
N MET A 211 -1.95 -4.13 3.70
CA MET A 211 -0.94 -3.91 2.67
C MET A 211 -1.53 -4.07 1.27
N ASP A 212 -2.12 -2.97 0.85
CA ASP A 212 -2.46 -2.66 -0.54
C ASP A 212 -1.71 -1.37 -0.89
N GLY A 213 -1.06 -1.29 -2.05
CA GLY A 213 -0.28 -0.08 -2.34
C GLY A 213 0.11 0.13 -3.79
N VAL A 214 0.66 1.31 -4.05
CA VAL A 214 0.94 1.83 -5.39
C VAL A 214 2.31 1.37 -5.86
N VAL A 215 2.34 0.56 -6.91
CA VAL A 215 3.61 0.14 -7.55
C VAL A 215 4.03 1.11 -8.65
N ALA A 216 3.08 1.76 -9.33
CA ALA A 216 3.34 2.76 -10.35
C ALA A 216 2.29 3.86 -10.26
N GLU A 217 2.71 5.12 -10.39
CA GLU A 217 1.83 6.28 -10.38
C GLU A 217 2.26 7.31 -11.42
N SER A 218 1.32 7.87 -12.14
CA SER A 218 1.60 9.00 -13.02
C SER A 218 0.51 10.06 -12.92
N THR A 219 0.93 11.31 -12.88
CA THR A 219 0.03 12.47 -12.85
C THR A 219 0.13 13.25 -14.16
N HIS A 220 -1.03 13.61 -14.71
CA HIS A 220 -1.16 14.56 -15.80
C HIS A 220 -1.55 15.93 -15.26
N TYR A 221 -0.91 16.97 -15.78
CA TYR A 221 -1.21 18.35 -15.45
C TYR A 221 -1.66 19.09 -16.70
N ASP A 222 -2.68 19.95 -16.55
CA ASP A 222 -3.08 20.87 -17.61
C ASP A 222 -2.03 21.96 -17.87
N ASP A 223 -2.25 22.79 -18.89
CA ASP A 223 -1.38 23.92 -19.24
C ASP A 223 -1.21 24.95 -18.11
N SER A 224 -2.11 24.94 -17.11
CA SER A 224 -2.07 25.80 -15.92
C SER A 224 -1.37 25.15 -14.72
N GLY A 225 -0.91 23.91 -14.86
CA GLY A 225 -0.23 23.16 -13.80
C GLY A 225 -1.17 22.47 -12.80
N ASN A 226 -2.47 22.39 -13.08
CA ASN A 226 -3.41 21.66 -12.23
C ASN A 226 -3.41 20.19 -12.60
N SER A 227 -3.36 19.30 -11.62
CA SER A 227 -3.52 17.85 -11.86
C SER A 227 -4.92 17.60 -12.44
N THR A 228 -5.03 16.93 -13.58
CA THR A 228 -6.33 16.56 -14.19
C THR A 228 -6.53 15.07 -14.30
N GLN A 229 -5.45 14.29 -14.19
CA GLN A 229 -5.52 12.83 -14.19
C GLN A 229 -4.44 12.22 -13.31
N VAL A 230 -4.79 11.23 -12.50
CA VAL A 230 -3.83 10.42 -11.72
C VAL A 230 -4.08 8.96 -12.03
N ASN A 231 -3.08 8.27 -12.58
CA ASN A 231 -3.16 6.87 -12.96
C ASN A 231 -2.29 6.04 -12.04
N GLN A 232 -2.79 4.88 -11.60
CA GLN A 232 -2.05 4.01 -10.68
C GLN A 232 -2.18 2.54 -11.05
N ILE A 233 -1.12 1.78 -10.79
CA ILE A 233 -1.15 0.32 -10.67
C ILE A 233 -1.00 0.00 -9.20
N LEU A 234 -1.94 -0.77 -8.66
CA LEU A 234 -1.93 -1.24 -7.28
C LEU A 234 -1.60 -2.73 -7.21
N ILE A 235 -0.92 -3.11 -6.14
CA ILE A 235 -0.73 -4.50 -5.72
C ILE A 235 -1.31 -4.70 -4.32
N ARG A 236 -1.84 -5.88 -4.04
CA ARG A 236 -2.21 -6.31 -2.70
C ARG A 236 -1.85 -7.76 -2.44
N TYR A 237 -1.79 -8.11 -1.15
CA TYR A 237 -1.69 -9.48 -0.72
C TYR A 237 -3.07 -10.05 -0.35
N GLU A 238 -3.40 -11.22 -0.88
CA GLU A 238 -4.65 -11.94 -0.61
C GLU A 238 -4.35 -13.21 0.19
N ALA A 239 -4.53 -13.12 1.51
CA ALA A 239 -4.35 -14.25 2.40
C ALA A 239 -5.30 -15.41 2.04
N GLY A 240 -4.76 -16.63 1.97
CA GLY A 240 -5.56 -17.85 1.76
C GLY A 240 -5.89 -18.20 0.30
N GLN A 241 -5.37 -17.46 -0.68
CA GLN A 241 -5.35 -17.92 -2.08
C GLN A 241 -4.44 -19.15 -2.23
N ASP A 242 -4.92 -20.20 -2.90
CA ASP A 242 -4.10 -21.34 -3.29
C ASP A 242 -3.19 -20.92 -4.46
N GLY A 243 -1.89 -20.75 -4.21
CA GLY A 243 -0.91 -20.40 -5.25
C GLY A 243 -0.23 -19.05 -5.02
N ASN A 244 -0.22 -18.19 -6.03
CA ASN A 244 0.38 -16.86 -5.94
C ASN A 244 -0.57 -15.91 -5.19
N PRO A 245 -0.19 -15.40 -4.00
CA PRO A 245 -1.09 -14.70 -3.09
C PRO A 245 -1.20 -13.20 -3.39
N TYR A 246 -0.92 -12.78 -4.63
CA TYR A 246 -0.95 -11.38 -5.02
C TYR A 246 -2.09 -11.09 -5.98
N ALA A 247 -2.63 -9.88 -5.89
CA ALA A 247 -3.62 -9.35 -6.82
C ALA A 247 -3.28 -7.94 -7.27
N LEU A 248 -3.73 -7.58 -8.47
CA LEU A 248 -3.43 -6.31 -9.12
C LEU A 248 -4.70 -5.52 -9.44
N ARG A 249 -4.60 -4.19 -9.43
CA ARG A 249 -5.68 -3.31 -9.87
C ARG A 249 -5.13 -2.11 -10.60
N PHE A 250 -5.88 -1.65 -11.58
CA PHE A 250 -5.60 -0.44 -12.34
C PHE A 250 -6.60 0.63 -11.93
N LEU A 251 -6.11 1.82 -11.58
CA LEU A 251 -6.92 2.97 -11.17
C LEU A 251 -6.63 4.19 -12.06
N SER A 252 -7.63 5.05 -12.20
CA SER A 252 -7.50 6.34 -12.86
C SER A 252 -8.49 7.33 -12.24
N TRP A 253 -7.97 8.37 -11.60
CA TRP A 253 -8.73 9.55 -11.18
C TRP A 253 -8.68 10.57 -12.30
N TYR A 254 -9.81 11.17 -12.65
CA TYR A 254 -9.89 12.14 -13.73
C TYR A 254 -10.86 13.29 -13.42
N ARG A 255 -10.52 14.51 -13.80
CA ARG A 255 -11.43 15.67 -13.81
C ARG A 255 -11.27 16.45 -15.11
N GLU A 256 -12.35 17.05 -15.62
CA GLU A 256 -12.27 17.84 -16.86
C GLU A 256 -11.68 19.23 -16.58
N THR A 257 -11.93 19.79 -15.40
CA THR A 257 -11.45 21.11 -14.99
C THR A 257 -10.97 21.12 -13.54
N ALA A 258 -10.16 22.12 -13.16
CA ALA A 258 -9.63 22.25 -11.81
C ALA A 258 -10.68 22.51 -10.71
N ASP A 259 -11.86 22.99 -11.11
CA ASP A 259 -12.98 23.30 -10.20
C ASP A 259 -13.90 22.09 -9.96
N GLU A 260 -13.62 20.96 -10.59
CA GLU A 260 -14.40 19.71 -10.45
C GLU A 260 -13.70 18.71 -9.54
N ASP A 261 -14.51 17.91 -8.84
CA ASP A 261 -14.05 16.75 -8.08
C ASP A 261 -13.52 15.68 -9.04
N PHE A 262 -12.52 14.93 -8.60
CA PHE A 262 -12.03 13.80 -9.38
C PHE A 262 -13.08 12.69 -9.48
N GLU A 263 -13.35 12.23 -10.70
CA GLU A 263 -14.05 10.98 -10.98
C GLU A 263 -13.09 9.80 -10.89
N LEU A 264 -13.42 8.83 -10.04
CA LEU A 264 -12.65 7.59 -9.91
C LEU A 264 -13.11 6.53 -10.92
N ASN A 265 -12.17 6.05 -11.71
CA ASN A 265 -12.30 4.89 -12.57
C ASN A 265 -11.39 3.75 -12.11
N TYR A 266 -11.86 2.51 -12.14
CA TYR A 266 -11.07 1.37 -11.70
C TYR A 266 -11.39 0.05 -12.41
N SER A 267 -10.38 -0.82 -12.47
CA SER A 267 -10.57 -2.24 -12.78
C SER A 267 -11.01 -3.02 -11.54
N ALA A 268 -11.45 -4.26 -11.74
CA ALA A 268 -11.40 -5.23 -10.65
C ALA A 268 -9.99 -5.43 -10.11
N TRP A 269 -9.91 -5.99 -8.90
CA TRP A 269 -8.75 -6.78 -8.53
C TRP A 269 -8.67 -8.04 -9.41
N PHE A 270 -7.54 -8.19 -10.08
CA PHE A 270 -7.14 -9.40 -10.79
C PHE A 270 -6.31 -10.25 -9.85
N SER A 271 -6.76 -11.48 -9.56
CA SER A 271 -5.87 -12.47 -8.97
C SER A 271 -4.67 -12.72 -9.90
N ALA A 272 -3.55 -13.21 -9.38
CA ALA A 272 -2.41 -13.59 -10.23
C ALA A 272 -2.81 -14.55 -11.36
N GLU A 273 -3.69 -15.51 -11.07
CA GLU A 273 -4.23 -16.46 -12.06
C GLU A 273 -5.06 -15.74 -13.14
N ASP A 274 -5.97 -14.86 -12.74
CA ASP A 274 -6.82 -14.10 -13.67
C ASP A 274 -5.99 -13.14 -14.53
N PHE A 275 -5.03 -12.44 -13.94
CA PHE A 275 -4.10 -11.57 -14.65
C PHE A 275 -3.35 -12.36 -15.72
N GLN A 276 -2.77 -13.50 -15.34
CA GLN A 276 -2.06 -14.39 -16.25
C GLN A 276 -2.96 -14.95 -17.36
N ARG A 277 -4.18 -15.41 -17.03
CA ARG A 277 -5.15 -15.92 -18.02
C ARG A 277 -5.60 -14.85 -19.01
N LEU A 278 -5.74 -13.61 -18.56
CA LEU A 278 -6.09 -12.48 -19.42
C LEU A 278 -4.95 -12.17 -20.39
N PHE A 279 -3.76 -11.89 -19.86
CA PHE A 279 -2.64 -11.42 -20.69
C PHE A 279 -2.04 -12.52 -21.58
N ARG A 280 -2.13 -13.81 -21.23
CA ARG A 280 -1.70 -14.93 -22.08
C ARG A 280 -2.43 -15.05 -23.42
N GLN A 281 -3.55 -14.35 -23.60
CA GLN A 281 -4.26 -14.30 -24.88
C GLN A 281 -3.56 -13.44 -25.93
N ILE A 282 -2.69 -12.53 -25.49
CA ILE A 282 -1.84 -11.71 -26.34
C ILE A 282 -0.55 -12.51 -26.61
N GLU A 283 0.03 -12.41 -27.79
CA GLU A 283 1.31 -13.08 -28.07
C GLU A 283 2.43 -12.50 -27.19
N GLU A 284 3.38 -13.34 -26.77
CA GLU A 284 4.46 -12.92 -25.86
C GLU A 284 5.28 -11.78 -26.45
N ASP A 285 5.68 -11.88 -27.72
CA ASP A 285 6.42 -10.83 -28.42
C ASP A 285 5.64 -9.51 -28.47
N THR A 286 4.33 -9.56 -28.71
CA THR A 286 3.46 -8.38 -28.67
C THR A 286 3.40 -7.77 -27.28
N ARG A 287 3.26 -8.58 -26.21
CA ARG A 287 3.28 -8.07 -24.84
C ARG A 287 4.62 -7.42 -24.51
N ARG A 288 5.72 -8.08 -24.85
CA ARG A 288 7.08 -7.56 -24.60
C ARG A 288 7.26 -6.21 -25.28
N GLN A 289 6.96 -6.12 -26.58
CA GLN A 289 7.08 -4.85 -27.32
C GLN A 289 6.19 -3.75 -26.75
N ALA A 290 4.96 -4.09 -26.32
CA ALA A 290 4.03 -3.09 -25.83
C ALA A 290 4.34 -2.60 -24.40
N PHE A 291 4.58 -3.52 -23.48
CA PHE A 291 4.71 -3.21 -22.05
C PHE A 291 6.16 -3.01 -21.61
N VAL A 292 7.10 -3.80 -22.11
CA VAL A 292 8.53 -3.66 -21.80
C VAL A 292 9.17 -2.61 -22.71
N GLY A 293 8.69 -2.53 -23.94
CA GLY A 293 9.06 -1.49 -24.88
C GLY A 293 10.04 -1.93 -25.96
N VAL A 294 10.24 -1.03 -26.91
CA VAL A 294 11.25 -1.16 -27.96
C VAL A 294 12.33 -0.12 -27.72
N GLU A 295 13.58 -0.49 -28.03
CA GLU A 295 14.72 0.40 -27.88
C GLU A 295 14.54 1.63 -28.79
N ASN A 296 14.49 2.82 -28.17
CA ASN A 296 14.38 4.08 -28.89
C ASN A 296 15.75 4.59 -29.38
N SER A 297 15.79 5.77 -30.00
CA SER A 297 17.04 6.33 -30.54
C SER A 297 18.11 6.61 -29.48
N ASP A 298 17.72 6.72 -28.22
CA ASP A 298 18.59 7.02 -27.10
C ASP A 298 19.07 5.75 -26.37
N GLY A 299 18.61 4.57 -26.80
CA GLY A 299 18.97 3.26 -26.22
C GLY A 299 18.06 2.83 -25.06
N ASP A 300 16.99 3.57 -24.78
CA ASP A 300 16.04 3.26 -23.71
C ASP A 300 14.87 2.41 -24.22
N LEU A 301 14.42 1.46 -23.40
CA LEU A 301 13.23 0.64 -23.69
C LEU A 301 11.95 1.39 -23.31
N GLU A 302 11.25 1.89 -24.33
CA GLU A 302 10.04 2.70 -24.17
C GLU A 302 8.77 1.89 -24.45
N PRO A 303 7.82 1.79 -23.50
CA PRO A 303 6.56 1.08 -23.71
C PRO A 303 5.68 1.82 -24.75
N SER A 304 4.81 1.10 -25.45
CA SER A 304 3.88 1.69 -26.43
C SER A 304 2.64 0.83 -26.63
N LEU A 305 1.49 1.44 -26.94
CA LEU A 305 0.29 0.68 -27.34
C LEU A 305 0.35 0.21 -28.80
N ASP A 306 1.25 0.76 -29.63
CA ASP A 306 1.33 0.45 -31.07
C ASP A 306 1.38 -1.06 -31.38
N PRO A 307 2.18 -1.88 -30.68
CA PRO A 307 2.20 -3.32 -30.92
C PRO A 307 0.85 -4.00 -30.62
N LEU A 308 0.13 -3.56 -29.58
CA LEU A 308 -1.22 -4.06 -29.29
C LEU A 308 -2.24 -3.60 -30.33
N ILE A 309 -2.10 -2.37 -30.84
CA ILE A 309 -2.94 -1.83 -31.90
C ILE A 309 -2.77 -2.64 -33.18
N GLU A 310 -1.53 -2.86 -33.62
CA GLU A 310 -1.21 -3.65 -34.80
C GLU A 310 -1.71 -5.10 -34.66
N TRP A 311 -1.46 -5.72 -33.51
CA TRP A 311 -1.92 -7.08 -33.22
C TRP A 311 -3.46 -7.19 -33.27
N ALA A 312 -4.18 -6.22 -32.69
CA ALA A 312 -5.64 -6.16 -32.74
C ALA A 312 -6.17 -5.93 -34.18
N GLU A 313 -5.42 -5.20 -35.01
CA GLU A 313 -5.77 -4.95 -36.42
C GLU A 313 -5.59 -6.19 -37.31
N ASN A 314 -4.59 -7.01 -37.00
CA ASN A 314 -4.24 -8.19 -37.76
C ASN A 314 -5.02 -9.45 -37.36
N GLY A 315 -6.15 -9.29 -36.66
CA GLY A 315 -7.03 -10.39 -36.28
C GLY A 315 -6.62 -11.08 -34.99
N GLY A 316 -6.14 -10.31 -34.00
CA GLY A 316 -5.91 -10.74 -32.62
C GLY A 316 -7.17 -11.33 -31.93
N TYR A 317 -7.22 -11.29 -30.60
CA TYR A 317 -8.32 -11.94 -29.86
C TYR A 317 -9.69 -11.32 -30.21
N GLY A 318 -10.50 -12.04 -30.99
CA GLY A 318 -11.86 -11.62 -31.37
C GLY A 318 -12.84 -11.74 -30.19
N PRO A 319 -13.98 -11.02 -30.22
CA PRO A 319 -15.00 -11.15 -29.18
C PRO A 319 -15.49 -12.61 -29.09
N SER A 320 -15.64 -13.18 -27.89
CA SER A 320 -16.17 -14.54 -27.75
C SER A 320 -17.55 -14.67 -28.39
N GLU A 321 -17.83 -15.86 -28.94
CA GLU A 321 -19.11 -16.23 -29.56
C GLU A 321 -20.33 -16.02 -28.63
N LYS A 322 -20.09 -15.90 -27.31
CA LYS A 322 -21.11 -15.69 -26.29
C LYS A 322 -21.51 -14.21 -26.12
N GLN A 323 -20.75 -13.26 -26.66
CA GLN A 323 -21.14 -11.86 -26.63
C GLN A 323 -22.05 -11.55 -27.83
N SER A 324 -23.34 -11.27 -27.55
CA SER A 324 -24.19 -10.63 -28.55
C SER A 324 -23.49 -9.35 -28.99
N GLU A 325 -23.30 -9.15 -30.31
CA GLU A 325 -22.72 -7.94 -30.90
C GLU A 325 -23.07 -6.72 -30.04
N PHE A 326 -22.08 -6.14 -29.35
CA PHE A 326 -22.28 -4.86 -28.69
C PHE A 326 -22.44 -3.82 -29.79
N LYS A 327 -23.67 -3.71 -30.31
CA LYS A 327 -24.01 -2.81 -31.41
C LYS A 327 -23.69 -1.39 -30.95
N GLY A 328 -22.65 -0.81 -31.52
CA GLY A 328 -22.32 0.61 -31.38
C GLY A 328 -21.07 0.95 -30.57
N SER A 329 -20.25 -0.01 -30.11
CA SER A 329 -18.91 0.36 -29.63
C SER A 329 -17.90 0.17 -30.76
N HIS A 330 -17.28 1.24 -31.26
CA HIS A 330 -16.14 1.20 -32.20
C HIS A 330 -14.86 0.58 -31.58
N ARG A 331 -15.01 -0.26 -30.55
CA ARG A 331 -13.96 -0.76 -29.65
C ARG A 331 -13.57 -2.17 -30.04
N ARG A 332 -12.26 -2.47 -30.04
CA ARG A 332 -11.74 -3.83 -30.24
C ARG A 332 -11.45 -4.46 -28.87
N VAL A 333 -12.00 -5.64 -28.60
CA VAL A 333 -11.58 -6.44 -27.44
C VAL A 333 -10.21 -7.02 -27.79
N VAL A 334 -9.27 -6.98 -26.85
CA VAL A 334 -7.91 -7.50 -27.05
C VAL A 334 -7.57 -8.66 -26.12
N ALA A 335 -8.29 -8.80 -25.00
CA ALA A 335 -8.30 -10.00 -24.18
C ALA A 335 -9.55 -10.02 -23.28
N GLU A 336 -10.06 -11.20 -22.93
CA GLU A 336 -11.16 -11.34 -21.97
C GLU A 336 -11.14 -12.69 -21.25
N ILE A 337 -11.58 -12.76 -20.00
CA ILE A 337 -11.81 -14.05 -19.31
C ILE A 337 -13.13 -14.02 -18.55
N GLU A 338 -13.75 -15.18 -18.35
CA GLU A 338 -14.96 -15.35 -17.54
C GLU A 338 -14.56 -15.67 -16.08
N ASP A 339 -15.11 -14.95 -15.11
CA ASP A 339 -14.98 -15.24 -13.68
C ASP A 339 -15.96 -16.36 -13.23
N ARG A 340 -15.86 -16.79 -11.98
CA ARG A 340 -16.66 -17.91 -11.44
C ARG A 340 -18.18 -17.66 -11.42
N ASN A 341 -18.60 -16.39 -11.53
CA ASN A 341 -19.99 -15.96 -11.51
C ASN A 341 -20.52 -15.64 -12.93
N GLY A 342 -19.75 -15.91 -13.97
CA GLY A 342 -20.13 -15.67 -15.37
C GLY A 342 -19.89 -14.24 -15.85
N ASN A 343 -19.06 -13.49 -15.11
CA ASN A 343 -18.77 -12.09 -15.36
C ASN A 343 -17.44 -11.93 -16.12
N TYR A 344 -17.25 -10.84 -16.87
CA TYR A 344 -16.09 -10.69 -17.77
C TYR A 344 -15.17 -9.55 -17.31
N PRO A 345 -14.02 -9.81 -16.67
CA PRO A 345 -12.84 -8.95 -16.85
C PRO A 345 -12.42 -8.91 -18.32
N GLU A 346 -12.16 -7.71 -18.82
CA GLU A 346 -11.86 -7.46 -20.22
C GLU A 346 -10.78 -6.38 -20.37
N LEU A 347 -9.90 -6.61 -21.33
CA LEU A 347 -8.99 -5.62 -21.86
C LEU A 347 -9.51 -5.18 -23.22
N ARG A 348 -9.75 -3.87 -23.37
CA ARG A 348 -10.30 -3.29 -24.61
C ARG A 348 -9.36 -2.22 -25.14
N LEU A 349 -9.26 -2.14 -26.46
CA LEU A 349 -8.58 -1.08 -27.19
C LEU A 349 -9.63 -0.17 -27.85
N HIS A 350 -9.59 1.12 -27.54
CA HIS A 350 -10.52 2.12 -28.07
C HIS A 350 -9.90 2.90 -29.23
N ASP A 351 -10.65 3.08 -30.32
CA ASP A 351 -10.33 3.94 -31.48
C ASP A 351 -8.87 3.95 -31.95
N ARG A 352 -8.12 2.87 -31.67
CA ARG A 352 -6.69 2.67 -31.98
C ARG A 352 -5.72 3.53 -31.17
N GLU A 353 -6.13 4.13 -30.04
CA GLU A 353 -5.29 5.12 -29.33
C GLU A 353 -5.25 4.95 -27.81
N SER A 354 -6.13 4.12 -27.23
CA SER A 354 -6.15 3.95 -25.78
C SER A 354 -6.52 2.56 -25.30
N LEU A 355 -5.92 2.19 -24.17
CA LEU A 355 -6.14 0.92 -23.48
C LEU A 355 -7.11 1.10 -22.32
N ARG A 356 -8.05 0.17 -22.19
CA ARG A 356 -9.11 0.18 -21.19
C ARG A 356 -9.14 -1.13 -20.43
N PHE A 357 -9.04 -1.06 -19.10
CA PHE A 357 -9.28 -2.19 -18.22
C PHE A 357 -10.72 -2.14 -17.71
N SER A 358 -11.47 -3.21 -17.93
CA SER A 358 -12.87 -3.31 -17.50
C SER A 358 -13.09 -4.55 -16.67
N ARG A 359 -13.97 -4.47 -15.68
CA ARG A 359 -14.69 -5.63 -15.15
C ARG A 359 -16.17 -5.40 -15.40
N LEU A 360 -16.77 -6.17 -16.28
CA LEU A 360 -18.22 -6.25 -16.35
C LEU A 360 -18.67 -7.10 -15.15
N THR A 361 -19.23 -6.46 -14.11
CA THR A 361 -20.43 -6.88 -13.31
C THR A 361 -20.55 -6.15 -11.98
N GLU A 362 -21.74 -5.93 -11.39
CA GLU A 362 -23.00 -6.70 -11.45
C GLU A 362 -24.23 -5.88 -11.91
N ASN A 363 -25.20 -6.61 -12.46
CA ASN A 363 -26.51 -6.19 -12.94
C ASN A 363 -27.11 -4.94 -12.24
N ASN A 364 -27.43 -3.92 -13.03
CA ASN A 364 -28.24 -2.74 -12.63
C ASN A 364 -27.68 -1.82 -11.54
N SER A 365 -26.37 -1.57 -11.48
CA SER A 365 -25.88 -0.42 -10.71
C SER A 365 -25.66 0.79 -11.63
N PRO A 366 -26.49 1.85 -11.58
CA PRO A 366 -26.31 3.09 -12.36
C PRO A 366 -25.03 3.88 -12.00
N ASN A 367 -24.15 3.31 -11.14
CA ASN A 367 -22.99 3.97 -10.56
C ASN A 367 -21.63 3.40 -11.03
N ILE A 368 -21.55 2.49 -11.99
CA ILE A 368 -20.26 2.19 -12.66
C ILE A 368 -20.00 3.30 -13.68
N ARG A 369 -19.57 4.46 -13.19
CA ARG A 369 -19.04 5.54 -14.00
C ARG A 369 -17.63 5.14 -14.42
N LYS A 370 -17.52 4.67 -15.66
CA LYS A 370 -16.32 4.62 -16.51
C LYS A 370 -15.16 3.66 -16.08
N PRO A 371 -14.59 2.91 -17.03
CA PRO A 371 -13.40 2.05 -16.85
C PRO A 371 -12.13 2.90 -16.65
N THR A 372 -11.00 2.30 -16.28
CA THR A 372 -9.72 3.01 -16.48
C THR A 372 -9.45 3.20 -17.97
N HIS A 373 -8.84 4.34 -18.31
CA HIS A 373 -8.56 4.76 -19.67
C HIS A 373 -7.13 5.31 -19.72
N TYR A 374 -6.27 4.64 -20.48
CA TYR A 374 -4.89 5.06 -20.67
C TYR A 374 -4.66 5.33 -22.15
N GLU A 375 -4.59 6.61 -22.50
CA GLU A 375 -4.07 7.05 -23.79
C GLU A 375 -2.56 6.76 -23.87
N GLU A 376 -2.00 6.74 -25.07
CA GLU A 376 -0.58 6.40 -25.31
C GLU A 376 0.39 7.11 -24.36
N ASN A 377 0.23 8.43 -24.19
CA ASN A 377 1.12 9.22 -23.34
C ASN A 377 0.98 8.87 -21.85
N GLU A 378 -0.25 8.58 -21.40
CA GLU A 378 -0.51 8.20 -20.01
C GLU A 378 -0.04 6.77 -19.73
N PHE A 379 -0.24 5.86 -20.69
CA PHE A 379 0.30 4.52 -20.67
C PHE A 379 1.83 4.54 -20.54
N LYS A 380 2.50 5.34 -21.38
CA LYS A 380 3.95 5.54 -21.35
C LYS A 380 4.43 6.09 -20.03
N ARG A 381 3.78 7.15 -19.51
CA ARG A 381 4.18 7.81 -18.27
C ARG A 381 4.04 6.87 -17.07
N LEU A 382 2.94 6.12 -17.02
CA LEU A 382 2.67 5.16 -15.95
C LEU A 382 3.68 4.01 -15.96
N LEU A 383 3.88 3.36 -17.11
CA LEU A 383 4.76 2.21 -17.20
C LEU A 383 6.24 2.58 -17.06
N SER A 384 6.64 3.78 -17.48
CA SER A 384 8.02 4.27 -17.25
C SER A 384 8.38 4.46 -15.77
N GLN A 385 7.42 4.38 -14.85
CA GLN A 385 7.71 4.33 -13.40
C GLN A 385 8.28 2.98 -12.95
N LEU A 386 8.08 1.93 -13.75
CA LEU A 386 8.64 0.61 -13.54
C LEU A 386 9.86 0.45 -14.46
N ASP A 387 10.96 0.00 -13.90
CA ASP A 387 12.12 -0.36 -14.71
C ASP A 387 11.76 -1.49 -15.70
N PRO A 388 12.52 -1.67 -16.79
CA PRO A 388 12.22 -2.69 -17.79
C PRO A 388 12.13 -4.11 -17.23
N GLU A 389 12.92 -4.43 -16.20
CA GLU A 389 12.91 -5.76 -15.55
C GLU A 389 11.59 -6.02 -14.83
N LEU A 390 11.06 -5.05 -14.07
CA LEU A 390 9.75 -5.16 -13.43
C LEU A 390 8.61 -5.22 -14.44
N ARG A 391 8.75 -4.55 -15.59
CA ARG A 391 7.77 -4.63 -16.69
C ARG A 391 7.77 -6.00 -17.34
N GLU A 392 8.94 -6.60 -17.52
CA GLU A 392 9.12 -7.98 -17.99
C GLU A 392 8.48 -8.97 -16.99
N ASP A 393 8.86 -8.89 -15.72
CA ASP A 393 8.32 -9.73 -14.64
C ASP A 393 6.79 -9.67 -14.61
N LEU A 394 6.21 -8.47 -14.71
CA LEU A 394 4.78 -8.28 -14.65
C LEU A 394 4.06 -8.78 -15.90
N PHE A 395 4.41 -8.28 -17.09
CA PHE A 395 3.60 -8.45 -18.30
C PHE A 395 4.03 -9.62 -19.19
N VAL A 396 5.23 -10.17 -19.00
CA VAL A 396 5.77 -11.28 -19.79
C VAL A 396 5.81 -12.55 -18.97
N ASP A 397 6.47 -12.52 -17.81
CA ASP A 397 6.72 -13.70 -16.98
C ASP A 397 5.60 -13.96 -15.95
N PHE A 398 4.81 -12.93 -15.63
CA PHE A 398 3.73 -12.95 -14.64
C PHE A 398 4.20 -13.24 -13.21
N GLU A 399 5.39 -12.75 -12.85
CA GLU A 399 5.96 -12.80 -11.51
C GLU A 399 5.60 -11.53 -10.71
N LEU A 400 4.80 -11.69 -9.65
CA LEU A 400 4.32 -10.57 -8.84
C LEU A 400 5.16 -10.30 -7.58
N GLN A 401 6.03 -11.24 -7.21
CA GLN A 401 6.92 -11.08 -6.05
C GLN A 401 7.92 -9.92 -6.24
N PRO A 402 8.61 -9.76 -7.40
CA PRO A 402 9.49 -8.61 -7.63
C PRO A 402 8.76 -7.28 -7.53
N LEU A 403 7.51 -7.22 -8.02
CA LEU A 403 6.65 -6.05 -7.95
C LEU A 403 6.24 -5.71 -6.50
N TRP A 404 5.96 -6.72 -5.69
CA TRP A 404 5.75 -6.55 -4.25
C TRP A 404 6.98 -6.00 -3.54
N ASP A 405 8.16 -6.55 -3.82
CA ASP A 405 9.41 -6.08 -3.23
C ASP A 405 9.79 -4.68 -3.74
N HIS A 406 9.40 -4.30 -4.97
CA HIS A 406 9.47 -2.92 -5.44
C HIS A 406 8.59 -1.99 -4.63
N TYR A 407 7.32 -2.36 -4.39
CA TYR A 407 6.41 -1.57 -3.54
C TYR A 407 7.02 -1.30 -2.17
N ILE A 408 7.49 -2.34 -1.46
CA ILE A 408 8.11 -2.18 -0.14
C ILE A 408 9.32 -1.23 -0.17
N ARG A 409 10.23 -1.41 -1.15
CA ARG A 409 11.42 -0.56 -1.29
C ARG A 409 11.06 0.89 -1.59
N ARG A 410 10.07 1.13 -2.44
CA ARG A 410 9.56 2.47 -2.74
C ARG A 410 9.03 3.13 -1.46
N SER A 411 8.23 2.40 -0.67
CA SER A 411 7.69 2.91 0.60
C SER A 411 8.79 3.27 1.59
N LEU A 412 9.86 2.47 1.67
CA LEU A 412 11.03 2.75 2.54
C LEU A 412 11.82 3.99 2.09
N ASN A 413 12.22 4.08 0.81
CA ASN A 413 13.00 5.22 0.31
C ASN A 413 12.26 6.55 0.44
N ASN A 414 10.93 6.49 0.46
CA ASN A 414 10.06 7.65 0.60
C ASN A 414 9.97 8.20 2.03
N THR A 415 10.51 7.50 3.05
CA THR A 415 10.65 8.06 4.41
C THR A 415 11.89 8.95 4.56
N GLU A 416 12.89 8.79 3.68
CA GLU A 416 14.16 9.55 3.73
C GLU A 416 14.08 10.95 3.09
N THR A 417 12.99 11.30 2.41
CA THR A 417 12.85 12.59 1.73
C THR A 417 11.87 13.48 2.50
N PRO A 418 12.35 14.52 3.23
CA PRO A 418 11.46 15.57 3.70
C PRO A 418 10.79 16.19 2.48
N GLN A 419 9.46 16.17 2.43
CA GLN A 419 8.72 16.90 1.41
C GLN A 419 9.22 18.35 1.42
N LYS A 420 9.93 18.74 0.36
CA LYS A 420 10.21 20.15 0.13
C LYS A 420 8.86 20.83 0.04
N ALA A 421 8.59 21.68 1.02
CA ALA A 421 7.47 22.60 1.06
C ALA A 421 7.15 23.08 -0.36
N SER A 422 5.89 22.86 -0.76
CA SER A 422 5.28 23.54 -1.88
C SER A 422 5.63 25.03 -1.81
N LYS A 423 6.08 25.55 -2.95
CA LYS A 423 6.56 26.92 -3.08
C LYS A 423 5.52 27.89 -2.54
N SER A 424 5.96 28.73 -1.61
CA SER A 424 5.34 30.01 -1.31
C SER A 424 4.99 30.74 -2.61
N VAL A 425 3.70 31.02 -2.81
CA VAL A 425 3.20 32.09 -3.68
C VAL A 425 3.07 33.36 -2.86
#